data_AF-A0A2M7MD21-F1
#
_entry.id   AF-A0A2M7MD21-F1
#
_cell.length_a   1.000
_cell.length_b   1.000
_cell.length_c   1.000
_cell.angle_alpha   90.00
_cell.angle_beta   90.00
_cell.angle_gamma   90.00
#
_symmetry.space_group_name_H-M   'P 1'
#
loop_
_entity.id
_entity.type
_entity.pdbx_description
1 polymer ?
#
loop_
_entity_poly.entity_id
_entity_poly.type
_entity_poly.pdbx_seq_one_letter_code
_entity_poly.pdbx_strand_id
1 'polypeptide(L)'
;MSEELSKDIAQTLEIPFSAAKFGLYALRIVARCQSGDLLGLRGGQDLRVEIDDIKLREIPQKDKPQYNNIPPSWNGTELKGLTKTVFFILPLNKGFHTLKFIPTKGAHVESFEVRPIEDLRKVVFRLNDQAEDGDGRPWYTFAFLNLPLLSLTADISVSWHFLDGDDVKLIIDNRIEKNTNSKLWKYWLWSARPWQVFFGAIRESKTLTTHLTTDIHYIEFWVDKTPIFHTITFDLGDYLLKRIPTVENPEWTANFADDTNEMLLARLILGEAENQSREAKIWVGGAVFNRVKAKAWQNSIHEVILQKDQYDTFKSSNINFPKITDPLNEDKSQLRLKNWQECYEIAQKLLSEEITNPTIATHFHGIGVTKEWFLEHLVPQGKFLKQIDDTYFYWSPN
;
A
#
# COMPACT_ATOMS: atom_id res chain seq x y z
N MET A 1 4.62 -12.97 13.24
CA MET A 1 6.06 -13.31 13.23
C MET A 1 6.75 -12.28 14.11
N SER A 2 7.55 -12.70 15.09
CA SER A 2 8.30 -11.79 15.97
C SER A 2 9.73 -12.27 16.01
N GLU A 3 10.67 -11.37 15.81
CA GLU A 3 12.10 -11.67 15.88
C GLU A 3 12.78 -10.61 16.76
N GLU A 4 13.40 -11.07 17.84
CA GLU A 4 14.40 -10.29 18.55
C GLU A 4 15.66 -10.31 17.70
N LEU A 5 16.00 -9.16 17.11
CA LEU A 5 17.17 -9.05 16.25
C LEU A 5 18.39 -8.60 17.07
N SER A 6 18.18 -7.62 17.97
CA SER A 6 19.19 -6.96 18.81
C SER A 6 20.54 -6.80 18.11
N LYS A 7 20.55 -5.99 17.04
CA LYS A 7 21.66 -5.94 16.09
C LYS A 7 22.02 -4.52 15.68
N ASP A 8 23.31 -4.22 15.74
CA ASP A 8 23.89 -3.06 15.07
C ASP A 8 24.04 -3.33 13.58
N ILE A 9 23.48 -2.42 12.77
CA ILE A 9 23.55 -2.47 11.31
C ILE A 9 24.28 -1.24 10.78
N ALA A 10 25.29 -1.46 9.94
CA ALA A 10 26.07 -0.41 9.27
C ALA A 10 25.84 -0.37 7.75
N GLN A 11 25.18 -1.40 7.21
CA GLN A 11 24.82 -1.54 5.81
C GLN A 11 23.36 -1.98 5.72
N THR A 12 22.77 -1.86 4.53
CA THR A 12 21.40 -2.29 4.29
C THR A 12 21.22 -3.75 4.68
N LEU A 13 20.20 -4.01 5.51
CA LEU A 13 19.78 -5.35 5.90
C LEU A 13 18.41 -5.63 5.30
N GLU A 14 18.29 -6.71 4.56
CA GLU A 14 17.05 -7.15 3.93
C GLU A 14 16.55 -8.43 4.62
N ILE A 15 15.29 -8.42 5.06
CA ILE A 15 14.66 -9.54 5.75
C ILE A 15 13.40 -9.93 4.98
N PRO A 16 13.34 -11.14 4.39
CA PRO A 16 12.10 -11.63 3.79
C PRO A 16 11.12 -12.03 4.88
N PHE A 17 9.83 -11.78 4.65
CA PHE A 17 8.75 -12.29 5.49
C PHE A 17 7.58 -12.74 4.62
N SER A 18 6.58 -13.40 5.21
CA SER A 18 5.41 -13.83 4.47
C SER A 18 4.11 -13.49 5.17
N ALA A 19 3.10 -13.15 4.37
CA ALA A 19 1.73 -12.97 4.79
C ALA A 19 0.91 -14.18 4.35
N ALA A 20 0.31 -14.88 5.32
CA ALA A 20 -0.43 -16.12 5.08
C ALA A 20 -1.72 -15.92 4.26
N LYS A 21 -2.31 -14.72 4.34
CA LYS A 21 -3.51 -14.32 3.62
C LYS A 21 -3.42 -12.84 3.26
N PHE A 22 -4.19 -12.41 2.27
CA PHE A 22 -4.42 -10.99 2.07
C PHE A 22 -5.10 -10.40 3.30
N GLY A 23 -4.67 -9.24 3.74
CA GLY A 23 -5.24 -8.60 4.92
C GLY A 23 -4.55 -7.29 5.27
N LEU A 24 -5.07 -6.63 6.31
CA LEU A 24 -4.39 -5.50 6.93
C LEU A 24 -3.37 -6.05 7.93
N TYR A 25 -2.16 -5.50 7.92
CA TYR A 25 -1.08 -5.90 8.82
C TYR A 25 -0.50 -4.68 9.53
N ALA A 26 0.04 -4.92 10.73
CA ALA A 26 0.90 -3.99 11.44
C ALA A 26 2.30 -4.59 11.54
N LEU A 27 3.30 -3.83 11.09
CA LEU A 27 4.71 -4.11 11.32
C LEU A 27 5.22 -3.17 12.41
N ARG A 28 5.53 -3.72 13.59
CA ARG A 28 6.16 -2.99 14.69
C ARG A 28 7.66 -3.12 14.57
N ILE A 29 8.37 -2.01 14.59
CA ILE A 29 9.84 -1.97 14.57
C ILE A 29 10.31 -1.12 15.74
N VAL A 30 11.27 -1.63 16.50
CA VAL A 30 11.89 -0.93 17.63
C VAL A 30 13.38 -0.76 17.33
N ALA A 31 13.85 0.48 17.38
CA ALA A 31 15.24 0.78 17.10
C ALA A 31 15.70 2.05 17.82
N ARG A 32 17.03 2.22 17.87
CA ARG A 32 17.74 3.37 18.42
C ARG A 32 18.74 3.89 17.39
N CYS A 33 18.98 5.18 17.40
CA CYS A 33 20.04 5.83 16.61
C CYS A 33 20.77 6.86 17.48
N GLN A 34 22.09 6.85 17.41
CA GLN A 34 22.94 7.78 18.15
C GLN A 34 23.02 9.15 17.48
N SER A 35 23.05 10.21 18.29
CA SER A 35 23.34 11.55 17.80
C SER A 35 24.76 11.62 17.25
N GLY A 36 24.98 12.45 16.23
CA GLY A 36 26.33 12.65 15.69
C GLY A 36 27.23 13.44 16.64
N ASP A 37 28.54 13.34 16.41
CA ASP A 37 29.55 14.11 17.13
C ASP A 37 29.27 15.62 17.07
N LEU A 38 29.75 16.35 18.09
CA LEU A 38 29.75 17.82 18.10
C LEU A 38 28.32 18.41 18.10
N LEU A 39 27.46 17.92 19.02
CA LEU A 39 26.06 18.36 19.15
C LEU A 39 25.23 18.18 17.86
N GLY A 40 25.51 17.13 17.08
CA GLY A 40 24.78 16.81 15.84
C GLY A 40 25.27 17.53 14.57
N LEU A 41 26.29 18.39 14.65
CA LEU A 41 26.79 19.16 13.50
C LEU A 41 27.42 18.28 12.40
N ARG A 42 27.90 17.09 12.73
CA ARG A 42 28.47 16.15 11.74
C ARG A 42 27.47 15.12 11.22
N GLY A 43 26.19 15.21 11.61
CA GLY A 43 25.14 14.26 11.24
C GLY A 43 25.26 12.93 11.99
N GLY A 44 24.15 12.48 12.58
CA GLY A 44 24.09 11.26 13.39
C GLY A 44 23.90 9.97 12.61
N GLN A 45 23.67 8.90 13.37
CA GLN A 45 23.08 7.67 12.86
C GLN A 45 21.62 7.95 12.49
N ASP A 46 21.15 7.42 11.36
CA ASP A 46 19.73 7.42 11.04
C ASP A 46 19.30 6.05 10.50
N LEU A 47 18.03 5.72 10.61
CA LEU A 47 17.45 4.51 10.01
C LEU A 47 16.21 4.85 9.20
N ARG A 48 16.19 4.42 7.94
CA ARG A 48 14.97 4.33 7.13
C ARG A 48 14.58 2.87 6.96
N VAL A 49 13.27 2.62 6.87
CA VAL A 49 12.73 1.31 6.53
C VAL A 49 11.91 1.41 5.24
N GLU A 50 12.00 0.39 4.39
CA GLU A 50 11.16 0.20 3.21
C GLU A 50 10.51 -1.19 3.28
N ILE A 51 9.23 -1.26 2.91
CA ILE A 51 8.45 -2.51 2.81
C ILE A 51 8.09 -2.67 1.35
N ASP A 52 8.48 -3.78 0.72
CA ASP A 52 8.29 -4.03 -0.72
C ASP A 52 8.73 -2.83 -1.60
N ASP A 53 9.89 -2.26 -1.27
CA ASP A 53 10.47 -1.08 -1.96
C ASP A 53 9.61 0.19 -1.88
N ILE A 54 8.56 0.21 -1.04
CA ILE A 54 7.77 1.41 -0.79
C ILE A 54 8.64 2.42 -0.05
N LYS A 55 8.98 3.50 -0.77
CA LYS A 55 9.81 4.59 -0.26
C LYS A 55 8.94 5.73 0.26
N LEU A 56 8.74 5.77 1.57
CA LEU A 56 7.99 6.82 2.26
C LEU A 56 8.73 8.16 2.26
N ARG A 57 7.96 9.26 2.23
CA ARG A 57 8.48 10.63 2.22
C ARG A 57 7.71 11.56 3.17
N GLU A 58 8.18 12.78 3.33
CA GLU A 58 7.60 13.78 4.22
C GLU A 58 6.17 14.21 3.81
N ILE A 59 5.37 14.58 4.81
CA ILE A 59 4.01 15.12 4.65
C ILE A 59 3.96 16.52 5.28
N PRO A 60 3.46 17.56 4.58
CA PRO A 60 3.14 17.56 3.14
C PRO A 60 4.41 17.42 2.29
N GLN A 61 4.24 16.90 1.07
CA GLN A 61 5.35 16.72 0.14
C GLN A 61 6.00 18.06 -0.23
N LYS A 62 7.33 18.09 -0.23
CA LYS A 62 8.15 19.24 -0.65
C LYS A 62 8.78 18.98 -2.03
N ASP A 63 9.32 20.03 -2.68
CA ASP A 63 9.96 19.87 -4.00
C ASP A 63 11.18 18.93 -3.96
N LYS A 64 11.92 18.94 -2.85
CA LYS A 64 13.07 18.05 -2.60
C LYS A 64 12.67 16.97 -1.60
N PRO A 65 12.42 15.73 -2.05
CA PRO A 65 11.98 14.65 -1.17
C PRO A 65 12.97 14.37 -0.05
N GLN A 66 12.44 14.16 1.15
CA GLN A 66 13.16 13.71 2.34
C GLN A 66 12.74 12.27 2.65
N TYR A 67 13.72 11.41 2.88
CA TYR A 67 13.49 9.99 3.12
C TYR A 67 14.02 9.53 4.47
N ASN A 68 15.05 10.20 4.99
CA ASN A 68 15.73 9.81 6.22
C ASN A 68 15.31 10.65 7.42
N ASN A 69 14.69 11.82 7.17
CA ASN A 69 14.17 12.70 8.20
C ASN A 69 12.66 12.87 8.04
N ILE A 70 11.94 11.79 8.32
CA ILE A 70 10.49 11.70 8.21
C ILE A 70 9.93 11.00 9.45
N PRO A 71 8.64 11.18 9.78
CA PRO A 71 8.07 10.57 10.99
C PRO A 71 8.31 9.06 11.16
N PRO A 72 8.26 8.20 10.13
CA PRO A 72 8.55 6.77 10.28
C PRO A 72 10.04 6.40 10.16
N SER A 73 10.97 7.35 10.26
CA SER A 73 12.41 7.10 10.36
C SER A 73 12.91 7.26 11.81
N TRP A 74 14.11 6.76 12.08
CA TRP A 74 14.82 7.00 13.34
C TRP A 74 15.92 8.00 13.07
N ASN A 75 15.74 9.25 13.53
CA ASN A 75 16.74 10.29 13.40
C ASN A 75 17.59 10.35 14.67
N GLY A 76 18.89 10.07 14.57
CA GLY A 76 19.75 10.00 15.75
C GLY A 76 19.93 11.34 16.47
N THR A 77 19.77 12.47 15.76
CA THR A 77 19.81 13.81 16.35
C THR A 77 18.61 14.04 17.27
N GLU A 78 17.43 13.57 16.86
CA GLU A 78 16.20 13.68 17.64
C GLU A 78 16.14 12.63 18.77
N LEU A 79 16.63 11.42 18.51
CA LEU A 79 16.55 10.30 19.45
C LEU A 79 17.64 10.31 20.51
N LYS A 80 18.84 10.81 20.19
CA LYS A 80 20.00 10.85 21.10
C LYS A 80 20.27 9.48 21.78
N GLY A 81 20.12 8.39 21.02
CA GLY A 81 20.34 7.02 21.49
C GLY A 81 19.15 6.37 22.21
N LEU A 82 18.03 7.06 22.38
CA LEU A 82 16.82 6.52 23.00
C LEU A 82 15.94 5.78 22.00
N THR A 83 15.13 4.84 22.49
CA THR A 83 14.27 3.98 21.68
C THR A 83 13.11 4.76 21.09
N LYS A 84 12.83 4.48 19.82
CA LYS A 84 11.57 4.81 19.15
C LYS A 84 10.96 3.56 18.55
N THR A 85 9.64 3.48 18.64
CA THR A 85 8.85 2.42 18.02
C THR A 85 8.06 2.98 16.86
N VAL A 86 8.14 2.33 15.69
CA VAL A 86 7.34 2.67 14.52
C VAL A 86 6.44 1.50 14.17
N PHE A 87 5.16 1.78 13.96
CA PHE A 87 4.19 0.86 13.40
C PHE A 87 3.91 1.25 11.94
N PHE A 88 4.14 0.34 11.00
CA PHE A 88 3.64 0.46 9.64
C PHE A 88 2.34 -0.33 9.53
N ILE A 89 1.25 0.35 9.20
CA ILE A 89 -0.09 -0.24 9.08
C ILE A 89 -0.46 -0.17 7.61
N LEU A 90 -0.54 -1.34 6.96
CA LEU A 90 -0.70 -1.43 5.52
C LEU A 90 -1.40 -2.73 5.06
N PRO A 91 -2.13 -2.70 3.94
CA PRO A 91 -2.56 -3.90 3.25
C PRO A 91 -1.35 -4.71 2.76
N LEU A 92 -1.35 -6.03 2.99
CA LEU A 92 -0.41 -6.95 2.38
C LEU A 92 -1.14 -8.03 1.60
N ASN A 93 -0.57 -8.39 0.44
CA ASN A 93 -1.01 -9.54 -0.34
C ASN A 93 -0.63 -10.85 0.36
N LYS A 94 -1.28 -11.95 -0.01
CA LYS A 94 -0.77 -13.27 0.37
C LYS A 94 0.54 -13.51 -0.38
N GLY A 95 1.59 -13.93 0.32
CA GLY A 95 2.86 -14.28 -0.31
C GLY A 95 4.07 -13.79 0.46
N PHE A 96 5.20 -13.70 -0.25
CA PHE A 96 6.47 -13.18 0.26
C PHE A 96 6.52 -11.66 0.11
N HIS A 97 7.10 -11.03 1.11
CA HIS A 97 7.33 -9.60 1.21
C HIS A 97 8.75 -9.35 1.70
N THR A 98 9.21 -8.13 1.51
CA THR A 98 10.56 -7.74 1.86
C THR A 98 10.56 -6.55 2.80
N LEU A 99 11.32 -6.65 3.88
CA LEU A 99 11.60 -5.55 4.80
C LEU A 99 13.06 -5.13 4.67
N LYS A 100 13.32 -3.88 4.28
CA LYS A 100 14.68 -3.32 4.13
C LYS A 100 14.95 -2.30 5.21
N PHE A 101 15.99 -2.54 6.00
CA PHE A 101 16.57 -1.58 6.95
C PHE A 101 17.74 -0.87 6.28
N ILE A 102 17.67 0.45 6.14
CA ILE A 102 18.64 1.25 5.40
C ILE A 102 19.27 2.26 6.37
N PRO A 103 20.41 1.93 7.00
CA PRO A 103 21.06 2.81 7.96
C PRO A 103 21.90 3.89 7.26
N THR A 104 21.95 5.08 7.85
CA THR A 104 22.93 6.13 7.55
C THR A 104 23.90 6.16 8.72
N LYS A 105 25.19 5.84 8.49
CA LYS A 105 26.25 5.76 9.51
C LYS A 105 26.04 4.74 10.65
N GLY A 106 24.94 4.00 10.64
CA GLY A 106 24.64 2.95 11.60
C GLY A 106 23.23 3.06 12.15
N ALA A 107 22.73 2.00 12.75
CA ALA A 107 21.54 1.98 13.60
C ALA A 107 21.55 0.73 14.47
N HIS A 108 20.89 0.76 15.62
CA HIS A 108 20.65 -0.41 16.45
C HIS A 108 19.19 -0.83 16.33
N VAL A 109 18.92 -2.00 15.74
CA VAL A 109 17.56 -2.54 15.61
C VAL A 109 17.34 -3.58 16.70
N GLU A 110 16.40 -3.30 17.60
CA GLU A 110 16.12 -4.16 18.76
C GLU A 110 15.23 -5.32 18.36
N SER A 111 14.11 -5.03 17.70
CA SER A 111 13.12 -6.04 17.32
C SER A 111 12.28 -5.60 16.14
N PHE A 112 11.71 -6.59 15.44
CA PHE A 112 10.59 -6.37 14.54
C PHE A 112 9.53 -7.45 14.70
N GLU A 113 8.27 -7.06 14.52
CA GLU A 113 7.12 -7.93 14.60
C GLU A 113 6.15 -7.62 13.47
N VAL A 114 5.62 -8.66 12.84
CA VAL A 114 4.56 -8.58 11.84
C VAL A 114 3.33 -9.31 12.36
N ARG A 115 2.20 -8.59 12.47
CA ARG A 115 0.93 -9.14 12.96
C ARG A 115 -0.25 -8.74 12.06
N PRO A 116 -1.16 -9.67 11.73
CA PRO A 116 -2.40 -9.32 11.04
C PRO A 116 -3.31 -8.50 11.96
N ILE A 117 -4.11 -7.63 11.37
CA ILE A 117 -5.19 -6.89 12.01
C ILE A 117 -6.51 -7.50 11.56
N GLU A 118 -7.29 -8.01 12.52
CA GLU A 118 -8.54 -8.71 12.25
C GLU A 118 -9.75 -7.76 12.19
N ASP A 119 -9.80 -6.77 13.09
CA ASP A 119 -10.88 -5.78 13.16
C ASP A 119 -10.42 -4.45 12.56
N LEU A 120 -10.90 -4.15 11.35
CA LEU A 120 -10.59 -2.90 10.63
C LEU A 120 -11.33 -1.69 11.21
N ARG A 121 -12.47 -1.89 11.88
CA ARG A 121 -13.22 -0.80 12.52
C ARG A 121 -12.59 -0.39 13.85
N LYS A 122 -11.78 -1.28 14.42
CA LYS A 122 -11.14 -1.03 15.72
C LYS A 122 -9.76 -1.68 15.78
N VAL A 123 -8.76 -0.96 15.28
CA VAL A 123 -7.36 -1.39 15.35
C VAL A 123 -6.79 -1.02 16.72
N VAL A 124 -6.52 -2.02 17.57
CA VAL A 124 -6.06 -1.80 18.95
C VAL A 124 -4.61 -2.23 19.14
N PHE A 125 -3.81 -1.35 19.76
CA PHE A 125 -2.47 -1.64 20.25
C PHE A 125 -2.46 -1.50 21.78
N ARG A 126 -2.11 -2.58 22.48
CA ARG A 126 -1.86 -2.58 23.92
C ARG A 126 -0.36 -2.52 24.11
N LEU A 127 0.14 -1.36 24.51
CA LEU A 127 1.57 -1.07 24.57
C LEU A 127 2.07 -1.31 25.99
N ASN A 128 1.49 -0.60 26.97
CA ASN A 128 1.91 -0.61 28.38
C ASN A 128 3.41 -0.35 28.57
N ASP A 129 3.97 0.50 27.71
CA ASP A 129 5.39 0.85 27.71
C ASP A 129 5.60 2.18 28.41
N GLN A 130 6.65 2.25 29.23
CA GLN A 130 7.15 3.50 29.82
C GLN A 130 8.25 4.07 28.92
N ALA A 131 8.19 5.37 28.65
CA ALA A 131 9.26 6.04 27.91
C ALA A 131 10.55 6.08 28.74
N GLU A 132 11.70 5.92 28.09
CA GLU A 132 13.00 6.25 28.68
C GLU A 132 13.11 7.76 28.91
N ASP A 133 13.70 8.14 30.04
CA ASP A 133 13.89 9.55 30.42
C ASP A 133 14.69 10.30 29.34
N GLY A 134 14.08 11.34 28.80
CA GLY A 134 14.62 12.15 27.72
C GLY A 134 13.76 13.39 27.50
N ASP A 135 14.26 14.30 26.67
CA ASP A 135 13.63 15.61 26.46
C ASP A 135 13.16 15.74 25.01
N GLY A 136 11.85 16.02 24.85
CA GLY A 136 11.25 16.51 23.63
C GLY A 136 11.55 15.70 22.38
N ARG A 137 11.35 14.38 22.41
CA ARG A 137 11.76 13.46 21.34
C ARG A 137 10.60 12.63 20.78
N PRO A 138 10.69 12.10 19.55
CA PRO A 138 9.73 11.13 19.05
C PRO A 138 9.86 9.80 19.83
N TRP A 139 8.72 9.19 20.17
CA TRP A 139 8.65 7.94 20.91
C TRP A 139 7.89 6.85 20.15
N TYR A 140 6.67 7.17 19.71
CA TYR A 140 5.86 6.29 18.85
C TYR A 140 5.51 7.00 17.55
N THR A 141 5.60 6.28 16.43
CA THR A 141 5.01 6.69 15.17
C THR A 141 4.12 5.59 14.62
N PHE A 142 2.94 5.95 14.13
CA PHE A 142 2.06 5.07 13.36
C PHE A 142 1.97 5.63 11.94
N ALA A 143 2.52 4.89 10.99
CA ALA A 143 2.44 5.18 9.57
C ALA A 143 1.31 4.35 8.94
N PHE A 144 0.28 5.03 8.49
CA PHE A 144 -0.82 4.45 7.73
C PHE A 144 -0.48 4.56 6.25
N LEU A 145 -0.50 3.45 5.51
CA LEU A 145 -0.16 3.43 4.08
C LEU A 145 -1.40 3.08 3.27
N ASN A 146 -1.93 4.06 2.53
CA ASN A 146 -3.16 3.95 1.74
C ASN A 146 -4.37 3.54 2.61
N LEU A 147 -4.51 4.19 3.77
CA LEU A 147 -5.60 3.93 4.71
C LEU A 147 -6.21 5.24 5.18
N PRO A 148 -7.54 5.32 5.33
CA PRO A 148 -8.18 6.44 5.99
C PRO A 148 -8.00 6.37 7.50
N LEU A 149 -8.23 7.48 8.19
CA LEU A 149 -8.33 7.51 9.64
C LEU A 149 -9.48 8.42 10.06
N LEU A 150 -10.55 7.82 10.57
CA LEU A 150 -11.73 8.55 11.04
C LEU A 150 -11.46 9.16 12.41
N SER A 151 -10.97 8.35 13.35
CA SER A 151 -10.64 8.80 14.69
C SER A 151 -9.53 7.95 15.33
N LEU A 152 -8.94 8.48 16.39
CA LEU A 152 -8.02 7.75 17.26
C LEU A 152 -8.33 8.03 18.72
N THR A 153 -8.05 7.06 19.59
CA THR A 153 -8.14 7.20 21.03
C THR A 153 -6.86 6.69 21.67
N ALA A 154 -6.16 7.53 22.42
CA ALA A 154 -4.94 7.19 23.14
C ALA A 154 -5.15 7.32 24.66
N ASP A 155 -4.60 6.37 25.41
CA ASP A 155 -4.68 6.29 26.87
C ASP A 155 -3.27 6.28 27.47
N ILE A 156 -2.94 7.36 28.16
CA ILE A 156 -1.58 7.69 28.60
C ILE A 156 -1.62 8.12 30.07
N SER A 157 -0.59 7.72 30.82
CA SER A 157 -0.32 8.24 32.16
C SER A 157 0.85 9.20 32.17
N VAL A 158 0.66 10.32 32.88
CA VAL A 158 1.69 11.34 33.12
C VAL A 158 1.82 11.60 34.63
N SER A 159 3.04 11.83 35.08
CA SER A 159 3.38 12.11 36.48
C SER A 159 4.31 13.31 36.59
N TRP A 160 4.22 14.00 37.72
CA TRP A 160 5.11 15.11 38.04
C TRP A 160 6.30 14.61 38.86
N HIS A 161 7.49 15.08 38.49
CA HIS A 161 8.78 14.76 39.09
C HIS A 161 9.39 16.00 39.76
N PHE A 162 10.63 15.91 40.24
CA PHE A 162 11.28 17.07 40.85
C PHE A 162 11.53 18.18 39.80
N LEU A 163 10.75 19.27 39.91
CA LEU A 163 10.80 20.48 39.07
C LEU A 163 10.40 20.32 37.59
N ASP A 164 9.98 19.13 37.18
CA ASP A 164 9.62 18.82 35.80
C ASP A 164 8.58 17.69 35.76
N GLY A 165 7.96 17.41 34.62
CA GLY A 165 6.92 16.38 34.55
C GLY A 165 6.83 15.67 33.20
N ASP A 166 6.16 14.53 33.19
CA ASP A 166 5.90 13.80 31.96
C ASP A 166 4.95 14.58 31.05
N ASP A 167 5.34 14.79 29.79
CA ASP A 167 4.50 15.43 28.79
C ASP A 167 4.45 14.60 27.50
N VAL A 168 3.28 14.55 26.85
CA VAL A 168 3.10 13.89 25.56
C VAL A 168 2.40 14.81 24.57
N LYS A 169 3.02 14.95 23.40
CA LYS A 169 2.57 15.74 22.25
C LYS A 169 2.11 14.79 21.15
N LEU A 170 0.97 15.11 20.55
CA LEU A 170 0.43 14.41 19.39
C LEU A 170 0.64 15.26 18.14
N ILE A 171 1.17 14.65 17.09
CA ILE A 171 1.38 15.27 15.78
C ILE A 171 0.71 14.40 14.73
N ILE A 172 -0.11 14.99 13.88
CA ILE A 172 -0.82 14.32 12.78
C ILE A 172 -0.44 15.03 11.48
N ASP A 173 0.22 14.33 10.57
CA ASP A 173 0.67 14.87 9.28
C ASP A 173 1.41 16.21 9.43
N ASN A 174 2.38 16.23 10.35
CA ASN A 174 3.20 17.39 10.69
C ASN A 174 2.40 18.59 11.28
N ARG A 175 1.16 18.35 11.75
CA ARG A 175 0.35 19.32 12.50
C ARG A 175 0.24 18.91 13.95
N ILE A 176 0.63 19.81 14.85
CA ILE A 176 0.54 19.56 16.29
C ILE A 176 -0.90 19.72 16.76
N GLU A 177 -1.42 18.67 17.40
CA GLU A 177 -2.71 18.70 18.08
C GLU A 177 -2.59 19.47 19.40
N LYS A 178 -3.41 20.52 19.54
CA LYS A 178 -3.30 21.48 20.64
C LYS A 178 -4.16 21.07 21.82
N ASN A 179 -3.61 21.23 23.02
CA ASN A 179 -4.36 21.13 24.26
C ASN A 179 -5.24 22.37 24.46
N THR A 180 -6.54 22.26 24.20
CA THR A 180 -7.49 23.36 24.38
C THR A 180 -7.77 23.69 25.84
N ASN A 181 -7.48 22.76 26.75
CA ASN A 181 -7.69 22.93 28.19
C ASN A 181 -6.55 23.67 28.89
N SER A 182 -5.49 24.06 28.16
CA SER A 182 -4.31 24.67 28.77
C SER A 182 -3.56 25.62 27.84
N LYS A 183 -3.36 26.87 28.30
CA LYS A 183 -2.53 27.85 27.58
C LYS A 183 -1.03 27.62 27.78
N LEU A 184 -0.62 27.21 28.98
CA LEU A 184 0.79 26.98 29.33
C LEU A 184 1.35 25.73 28.65
N TRP A 185 0.53 24.69 28.53
CA TRP A 185 0.91 23.41 27.92
C TRP A 185 0.17 23.18 26.59
N LYS A 186 0.04 24.24 25.80
CA LYS A 186 -0.77 24.26 24.56
C LYS A 186 -0.36 23.17 23.54
N TYR A 187 0.92 22.79 23.53
CA TYR A 187 1.46 21.78 22.60
C TYR A 187 1.70 20.41 23.24
N TRP A 188 1.28 20.23 24.49
CA TRP A 188 1.40 19.00 25.25
C TRP A 188 0.00 18.52 25.61
N LEU A 189 -0.50 17.60 24.77
CA LEU A 189 -1.88 17.14 24.81
C LEU A 189 -2.16 16.37 26.10
N TRP A 190 -1.21 15.56 26.55
CA TRP A 190 -1.09 15.10 27.92
C TRP A 190 0.05 15.85 28.57
N SER A 191 -0.16 16.35 29.78
CA SER A 191 0.89 17.07 30.49
C SER A 191 0.76 16.91 31.98
N ALA A 192 1.89 16.65 32.62
CA ALA A 192 1.99 16.59 34.05
C ALA A 192 1.83 17.99 34.67
N ARG A 193 1.51 18.00 35.96
CA ARG A 193 1.08 19.16 36.72
C ARG A 193 1.73 19.14 38.10
N PRO A 194 2.26 20.27 38.60
CA PRO A 194 2.95 20.32 39.89
C PRO A 194 2.19 19.70 41.06
N TRP A 195 0.86 19.84 41.09
CA TRP A 195 0.02 19.28 42.15
C TRP A 195 -0.04 17.75 42.15
N GLN A 196 0.34 17.07 41.06
CA GLN A 196 0.41 15.61 41.02
C GLN A 196 1.45 15.03 41.98
N VAL A 197 2.41 15.83 42.46
CA VAL A 197 3.30 15.42 43.56
C VAL A 197 2.54 14.94 44.81
N PHE A 198 1.29 15.39 44.99
CA PHE A 198 0.44 15.03 46.13
C PHE A 198 -0.54 13.89 45.85
N PHE A 199 -0.84 13.59 44.59
CA PHE A 199 -1.91 12.65 44.20
C PHE A 199 -1.43 11.52 43.26
N GLY A 200 -0.17 11.54 42.85
CA GLY A 200 0.42 10.55 41.96
C GLY A 200 0.14 10.80 40.48
N ALA A 201 0.48 9.80 39.65
CA ALA A 201 0.27 9.83 38.21
C ALA A 201 -1.21 9.92 37.84
N ILE A 202 -1.53 10.68 36.80
CA ILE A 202 -2.88 10.75 36.22
C ILE A 202 -2.89 9.95 34.93
N ARG A 203 -3.87 9.05 34.78
CA ARG A 203 -4.17 8.35 33.53
C ARG A 203 -5.34 9.04 32.84
N GLU A 204 -5.16 9.41 31.58
CA GLU A 204 -6.17 10.12 30.79
C GLU A 204 -6.28 9.51 29.39
N SER A 205 -7.51 9.23 28.98
CA SER A 205 -7.84 8.82 27.62
C SER A 205 -8.41 9.99 26.83
N LYS A 206 -7.89 10.22 25.62
CA LYS A 206 -8.38 11.27 24.71
C LYS A 206 -8.71 10.69 23.36
N THR A 207 -9.87 11.06 22.84
CA THR A 207 -10.34 10.71 21.50
C THR A 207 -10.27 11.94 20.60
N LEU A 208 -9.71 11.78 19.40
CA LEU A 208 -9.63 12.81 18.38
C LEU A 208 -10.27 12.30 17.10
N THR A 209 -11.16 13.10 16.53
CA THR A 209 -11.72 12.84 15.20
C THR A 209 -10.88 13.57 14.17
N THR A 210 -10.38 12.84 13.18
CA THR A 210 -9.36 13.32 12.23
C THR A 210 -9.91 13.46 10.81
N HIS A 211 -10.86 12.62 10.41
CA HIS A 211 -11.45 12.59 9.05
C HIS A 211 -10.41 12.57 7.91
N LEU A 212 -9.31 11.84 8.10
CA LEU A 212 -8.28 11.67 7.08
C LEU A 212 -8.77 10.70 6.00
N THR A 213 -8.62 11.10 4.74
CA THR A 213 -8.98 10.31 3.57
C THR A 213 -8.02 9.14 3.36
N THR A 214 -8.27 8.25 2.40
CA THR A 214 -7.33 7.17 2.07
C THR A 214 -6.06 7.73 1.42
N ASP A 215 -4.98 7.84 2.17
CA ASP A 215 -3.66 8.27 1.72
C ASP A 215 -2.57 7.69 2.66
N ILE A 216 -1.34 8.21 2.58
CA ILE A 216 -0.30 8.02 3.58
C ILE A 216 -0.50 9.04 4.70
N HIS A 217 -0.54 8.58 5.95
CA HIS A 217 -0.65 9.44 7.13
C HIS A 217 0.37 9.07 8.21
N TYR A 218 0.86 10.06 8.93
CA TYR A 218 1.77 9.88 10.06
C TYR A 218 1.16 10.43 11.34
N ILE A 219 1.04 9.55 12.34
CA ILE A 219 0.60 9.90 13.69
C ILE A 219 1.80 9.71 14.63
N GLU A 220 2.29 10.79 15.22
CA GLU A 220 3.46 10.77 16.10
C GLU A 220 3.09 11.15 17.53
N PHE A 221 3.71 10.44 18.46
CA PHE A 221 3.73 10.76 19.88
C PHE A 221 5.15 11.15 20.26
N TRP A 222 5.30 12.42 20.60
CA TRP A 222 6.53 12.99 21.13
C TRP A 222 6.43 13.09 22.63
N VAL A 223 7.54 12.88 23.32
CA VAL A 223 7.56 12.70 24.76
C VAL A 223 8.62 13.55 25.42
N ASP A 224 8.31 13.99 26.64
CA ASP A 224 9.25 14.47 27.65
C ASP A 224 9.15 13.57 28.90
N LYS A 225 10.28 13.28 29.52
CA LYS A 225 10.45 12.36 30.66
C LYS A 225 9.95 10.94 30.38
N THR A 226 9.14 10.39 31.28
CA THR A 226 8.89 8.95 31.43
C THR A 226 7.40 8.57 31.51
N PRO A 227 6.50 9.15 30.68
CA PRO A 227 5.10 8.75 30.70
C PRO A 227 4.92 7.28 30.30
N ILE A 228 3.75 6.74 30.63
CA ILE A 228 3.36 5.38 30.29
C ILE A 228 2.26 5.44 29.23
N PHE A 229 2.48 4.76 28.10
CA PHE A 229 1.50 4.63 27.03
C PHE A 229 0.82 3.28 27.16
N HIS A 230 -0.44 3.28 27.60
CA HIS A 230 -1.18 2.04 27.87
C HIS A 230 -1.74 1.45 26.59
N THR A 231 -2.59 2.22 25.90
CA THR A 231 -3.29 1.72 24.72
C THR A 231 -3.54 2.82 23.71
N ILE A 232 -3.57 2.44 22.43
CA ILE A 232 -4.10 3.26 21.36
C ILE A 232 -5.05 2.44 20.49
N THR A 233 -6.16 3.07 20.12
CA THR A 233 -7.18 2.52 19.24
C THR A 233 -7.35 3.45 18.05
N PHE A 234 -7.36 2.89 16.85
CA PHE A 234 -7.66 3.61 15.62
C PHE A 234 -8.97 3.08 15.02
N ASP A 235 -9.76 4.00 14.48
CA ASP A 235 -10.99 3.73 13.77
C ASP A 235 -10.80 4.15 12.30
N LEU A 236 -10.84 3.16 11.40
CA LEU A 236 -10.72 3.38 9.96
C LEU A 236 -12.08 3.69 9.31
N GLY A 237 -13.15 3.79 10.10
CA GLY A 237 -14.52 4.02 9.64
C GLY A 237 -15.08 2.84 8.84
N ASP A 238 -15.84 3.13 7.79
CA ASP A 238 -16.40 2.14 6.86
C ASP A 238 -15.40 1.69 5.77
N TYR A 239 -14.10 1.81 6.05
CA TYR A 239 -13.07 1.38 5.12
C TYR A 239 -13.21 -0.12 4.79
N LEU A 240 -13.40 -0.40 3.51
CA LEU A 240 -13.40 -1.75 2.98
C LEU A 240 -12.03 -2.05 2.39
N LEU A 241 -11.31 -2.95 3.07
CA LEU A 241 -10.07 -3.47 2.57
C LEU A 241 -10.32 -4.30 1.31
N LYS A 242 -9.85 -3.81 0.16
CA LYS A 242 -9.96 -4.49 -1.13
C LYS A 242 -8.59 -4.98 -1.60
N ARG A 243 -8.53 -6.23 -2.04
CA ARG A 243 -7.34 -6.75 -2.71
C ARG A 243 -7.27 -6.18 -4.12
N ILE A 244 -6.07 -5.88 -4.58
CA ILE A 244 -5.79 -5.61 -6.00
C ILE A 244 -4.97 -6.80 -6.51
N PRO A 245 -5.48 -7.58 -7.48
CA PRO A 245 -4.73 -8.69 -8.06
C PRO A 245 -3.40 -8.24 -8.69
N THR A 246 -2.39 -9.11 -8.65
CA THR A 246 -1.09 -8.88 -9.29
C THR A 246 -0.77 -10.02 -10.27
N VAL A 247 0.27 -9.88 -11.07
CA VAL A 247 0.67 -10.94 -12.01
C VAL A 247 1.11 -12.22 -11.27
N GLU A 248 1.73 -12.10 -10.09
CA GLU A 248 2.15 -13.24 -9.25
C GLU A 248 1.00 -13.84 -8.44
N ASN A 249 0.01 -13.01 -8.10
CA ASN A 249 -1.18 -13.43 -7.39
C ASN A 249 -2.43 -12.88 -8.12
N PRO A 250 -2.85 -13.51 -9.22
CA PRO A 250 -3.88 -12.98 -10.10
C PRO A 250 -5.29 -13.44 -9.71
N GLU A 251 -5.50 -14.12 -8.59
CA GLU A 251 -6.83 -14.58 -8.17
C GLU A 251 -7.83 -13.43 -8.19
N TRP A 252 -9.01 -13.66 -8.76
CA TRP A 252 -10.07 -12.65 -8.91
C TRP A 252 -10.72 -12.33 -7.56
N THR A 253 -11.06 -11.06 -7.34
CA THR A 253 -11.63 -10.55 -6.09
C THR A 253 -13.16 -10.64 -6.03
N ALA A 254 -13.77 -11.44 -6.89
CA ALA A 254 -15.21 -11.47 -7.17
C ALA A 254 -15.77 -10.19 -7.86
N ASN A 255 -14.91 -9.25 -8.26
CA ASN A 255 -15.30 -8.10 -9.08
C ASN A 255 -14.15 -7.63 -9.98
N PHE A 256 -14.32 -7.71 -11.31
CA PHE A 256 -13.29 -7.27 -12.27
C PHE A 256 -13.08 -5.76 -12.29
N ALA A 257 -13.99 -4.97 -11.71
CA ALA A 257 -13.77 -3.54 -11.54
C ALA A 257 -12.68 -3.22 -10.49
N ASP A 258 -12.25 -4.20 -9.68
CA ASP A 258 -11.14 -4.03 -8.74
C ASP A 258 -9.75 -4.31 -9.38
N ASP A 259 -9.69 -4.89 -10.59
CA ASP A 259 -8.43 -5.09 -11.32
C ASP A 259 -7.85 -3.74 -11.78
N THR A 260 -6.53 -3.67 -12.01
CA THR A 260 -5.94 -2.55 -12.75
C THR A 260 -6.20 -2.70 -14.26
N ASN A 261 -5.95 -1.65 -15.05
CA ASN A 261 -6.04 -1.73 -16.52
C ASN A 261 -5.13 -2.84 -17.09
N GLU A 262 -3.92 -2.99 -16.55
CA GLU A 262 -2.95 -4.01 -16.92
C GLU A 262 -3.51 -5.41 -16.65
N MET A 263 -3.99 -5.64 -15.43
CA MET A 263 -4.56 -6.93 -15.03
C MET A 263 -5.78 -7.29 -15.85
N LEU A 264 -6.71 -6.34 -16.03
CA LEU A 264 -7.94 -6.56 -16.76
C LEU A 264 -7.68 -6.84 -18.25
N LEU A 265 -6.77 -6.09 -18.87
CA LEU A 265 -6.36 -6.31 -20.25
C LEU A 265 -5.63 -7.65 -20.41
N ALA A 266 -4.77 -8.03 -19.46
CA ALA A 266 -4.10 -9.33 -19.47
C ALA A 266 -5.09 -10.50 -19.38
N ARG A 267 -6.11 -10.39 -18.52
CA ARG A 267 -7.20 -11.37 -18.41
C ARG A 267 -8.00 -11.49 -19.71
N LEU A 268 -8.30 -10.38 -20.37
CA LEU A 268 -8.95 -10.39 -21.67
C LEU A 268 -8.08 -11.10 -22.72
N ILE A 269 -6.81 -10.74 -22.84
CA ILE A 269 -5.89 -11.35 -23.82
C ILE A 269 -5.78 -12.86 -23.56
N LEU A 270 -5.68 -13.28 -22.29
CA LEU A 270 -5.71 -14.69 -21.93
C LEU A 270 -7.03 -15.33 -22.38
N GLY A 271 -8.17 -14.73 -22.02
CA GLY A 271 -9.49 -15.28 -22.32
C GLY A 271 -9.81 -15.42 -23.81
N GLU A 272 -9.30 -14.53 -24.64
CA GLU A 272 -9.59 -14.46 -26.08
C GLU A 272 -8.48 -15.10 -26.94
N ALA A 273 -7.23 -15.13 -26.46
CA ALA A 273 -6.07 -15.47 -27.28
C ALA A 273 -5.00 -16.33 -26.56
N GLU A 274 -5.35 -17.05 -25.49
CA GLU A 274 -4.43 -17.93 -24.73
C GLU A 274 -3.54 -18.79 -25.64
N ASN A 275 -4.15 -19.49 -26.59
CA ASN A 275 -3.50 -20.45 -27.49
C ASN A 275 -3.03 -19.84 -28.82
N GLN A 276 -3.04 -18.52 -28.95
CA GLN A 276 -2.64 -17.84 -30.19
C GLN A 276 -1.19 -17.33 -30.07
N SER A 277 -0.60 -16.95 -31.19
CA SER A 277 0.73 -16.35 -31.25
C SER A 277 0.79 -15.02 -30.49
N ARG A 278 2.00 -14.61 -30.13
CA ARG A 278 2.26 -13.29 -29.55
C ARG A 278 1.73 -12.14 -30.43
N GLU A 279 1.78 -12.29 -31.75
CA GLU A 279 1.23 -11.29 -32.69
C GLU A 279 -0.29 -11.16 -32.53
N ALA A 280 -1.02 -12.28 -32.51
CA ALA A 280 -2.47 -12.29 -32.31
C ALA A 280 -2.87 -11.68 -30.95
N LYS A 281 -2.14 -12.01 -29.88
CA LYS A 281 -2.35 -11.43 -28.53
C LYS A 281 -2.18 -9.91 -28.53
N ILE A 282 -1.14 -9.39 -29.20
CA ILE A 282 -0.91 -7.95 -29.35
C ILE A 282 -2.07 -7.31 -30.12
N TRP A 283 -2.57 -7.95 -31.19
CA TRP A 283 -3.69 -7.43 -31.97
C TRP A 283 -5.02 -7.41 -31.20
N VAL A 284 -5.28 -8.44 -30.37
CA VAL A 284 -6.43 -8.46 -29.45
C VAL A 284 -6.35 -7.29 -28.47
N GLY A 285 -5.20 -7.11 -27.81
CA GLY A 285 -4.99 -5.98 -26.90
C GLY A 285 -5.12 -4.63 -27.62
N GLY A 286 -4.50 -4.48 -28.79
CA GLY A 286 -4.57 -3.27 -29.62
C GLY A 286 -5.99 -2.91 -30.05
N ALA A 287 -6.86 -3.90 -30.27
CA ALA A 287 -8.26 -3.65 -30.60
C ALA A 287 -9.04 -2.97 -29.46
N VAL A 288 -8.70 -3.24 -28.20
CA VAL A 288 -9.28 -2.53 -27.03
C VAL A 288 -8.92 -1.05 -27.09
N PHE A 289 -7.66 -0.71 -27.33
CA PHE A 289 -7.23 0.69 -27.42
C PHE A 289 -7.92 1.43 -28.56
N ASN A 290 -8.15 0.76 -29.69
CA ASN A 290 -8.86 1.35 -30.81
C ASN A 290 -10.34 1.60 -30.48
N ARG A 291 -10.98 0.71 -29.70
CA ARG A 291 -12.33 0.96 -29.17
C ARG A 291 -12.34 2.18 -28.25
N VAL A 292 -11.42 2.25 -27.29
CA VAL A 292 -11.30 3.40 -26.36
C VAL A 292 -11.11 4.73 -27.12
N LYS A 293 -10.37 4.72 -28.24
CA LYS A 293 -10.15 5.91 -29.08
C LYS A 293 -11.34 6.25 -29.98
N ALA A 294 -12.21 5.28 -30.27
CA ALA A 294 -13.35 5.48 -31.13
C ALA A 294 -14.53 6.03 -30.32
N LYS A 295 -15.22 7.03 -30.87
CA LYS A 295 -16.33 7.73 -30.20
C LYS A 295 -17.56 6.86 -29.92
N ALA A 296 -17.58 5.65 -30.47
CA ALA A 296 -18.69 4.72 -30.39
C ALA A 296 -18.68 3.81 -29.18
N TRP A 297 -17.52 3.72 -28.51
CA TRP A 297 -17.35 2.96 -27.29
C TRP A 297 -17.07 3.89 -26.12
N GLN A 298 -16.94 3.28 -24.96
CA GLN A 298 -16.60 3.94 -23.73
C GLN A 298 -15.14 4.44 -23.75
N ASN A 299 -14.84 5.43 -22.91
CA ASN A 299 -13.60 6.19 -22.99
C ASN A 299 -12.48 5.64 -22.07
N SER A 300 -12.64 4.41 -21.57
CA SER A 300 -11.64 3.75 -20.73
C SER A 300 -11.54 2.26 -21.03
N ILE A 301 -10.36 1.68 -20.77
CA ILE A 301 -10.11 0.25 -20.93
C ILE A 301 -11.08 -0.57 -20.07
N HIS A 302 -11.28 -0.17 -18.81
CA HIS A 302 -12.25 -0.81 -17.91
C HIS A 302 -13.65 -0.87 -18.52
N GLU A 303 -14.19 0.26 -18.95
CA GLU A 303 -15.55 0.31 -19.45
C GLU A 303 -15.70 -0.43 -20.78
N VAL A 304 -14.70 -0.39 -21.66
CA VAL A 304 -14.71 -1.16 -22.92
C VAL A 304 -14.70 -2.66 -22.64
N ILE A 305 -13.85 -3.12 -21.73
CA ILE A 305 -13.73 -4.55 -21.42
C ILE A 305 -14.95 -5.06 -20.67
N LEU A 306 -15.43 -4.30 -19.68
CA LEU A 306 -16.56 -4.69 -18.83
C LEU A 306 -17.92 -4.30 -19.41
N GLN A 307 -17.95 -3.72 -20.62
CA GLN A 307 -19.19 -3.46 -21.33
C GLN A 307 -19.98 -4.76 -21.45
N LYS A 308 -21.25 -4.70 -21.05
CA LYS A 308 -22.14 -5.85 -21.04
C LYS A 308 -22.13 -6.54 -22.42
N ASP A 309 -21.94 -7.86 -22.40
CA ASP A 309 -21.91 -8.74 -23.58
C ASP A 309 -20.79 -8.44 -24.60
N GLN A 310 -19.81 -7.60 -24.26
CA GLN A 310 -18.73 -7.26 -25.19
C GLN A 310 -17.71 -8.39 -25.38
N TYR A 311 -17.41 -9.12 -24.29
CA TYR A 311 -16.46 -10.23 -24.28
C TYR A 311 -17.04 -11.39 -23.48
N ASP A 312 -17.27 -12.52 -24.16
CA ASP A 312 -17.92 -13.67 -23.55
C ASP A 312 -17.07 -14.31 -22.45
N THR A 313 -15.75 -14.18 -22.50
CA THR A 313 -14.83 -14.75 -21.51
C THR A 313 -15.10 -14.26 -20.07
N PHE A 314 -15.69 -13.06 -19.92
CA PHE A 314 -16.06 -12.48 -18.62
C PHE A 314 -17.44 -12.93 -18.10
N LYS A 315 -18.16 -13.79 -18.84
CA LYS A 315 -19.43 -14.38 -18.39
C LYS A 315 -19.14 -15.61 -17.55
N SER A 316 -19.77 -15.73 -16.37
CA SER A 316 -19.59 -16.88 -15.47
C SER A 316 -19.95 -18.24 -16.10
N SER A 317 -20.76 -18.24 -17.15
CA SER A 317 -21.11 -19.43 -17.93
C SER A 317 -20.07 -19.84 -18.98
N ASN A 318 -19.04 -19.02 -19.24
CA ASN A 318 -18.03 -19.27 -20.26
C ASN A 318 -16.97 -20.25 -19.74
N ILE A 319 -16.51 -21.16 -20.61
CA ILE A 319 -15.49 -22.17 -20.28
C ILE A 319 -14.11 -21.56 -19.92
N ASN A 320 -13.81 -20.36 -20.43
CA ASN A 320 -12.60 -19.62 -20.11
C ASN A 320 -12.72 -18.77 -18.85
N PHE A 321 -13.92 -18.60 -18.28
CA PHE A 321 -14.13 -17.79 -17.08
C PHE A 321 -13.23 -18.22 -15.91
N PRO A 322 -13.15 -19.52 -15.54
CA PRO A 322 -12.25 -19.96 -14.46
C PRO A 322 -10.77 -19.65 -14.73
N LYS A 323 -10.36 -19.66 -16.01
CA LYS A 323 -8.97 -19.38 -16.40
C LYS A 323 -8.63 -17.92 -16.23
N ILE A 324 -9.54 -17.03 -16.60
CA ILE A 324 -9.30 -15.60 -16.45
C ILE A 324 -9.49 -15.15 -15.01
N THR A 325 -10.29 -15.83 -14.18
CA THR A 325 -10.46 -15.47 -12.76
C THR A 325 -9.30 -15.95 -11.90
N ASP A 326 -8.72 -17.12 -12.21
CA ASP A 326 -7.51 -17.59 -11.54
C ASP A 326 -6.53 -18.20 -12.55
N PRO A 327 -5.73 -17.35 -13.23
CA PRO A 327 -4.74 -17.78 -14.20
C PRO A 327 -3.68 -18.72 -13.61
N LEU A 328 -3.43 -18.66 -12.30
CA LEU A 328 -2.40 -19.45 -11.61
C LEU A 328 -3.01 -20.41 -10.56
N ASN A 329 -4.21 -20.92 -10.85
CA ASN A 329 -4.87 -21.94 -10.02
C ASN A 329 -3.99 -23.19 -9.81
N GLU A 330 -4.51 -24.20 -9.10
CA GLU A 330 -3.71 -25.36 -8.63
C GLU A 330 -2.85 -26.05 -9.71
N ASP A 331 -3.22 -25.97 -10.99
CA ASP A 331 -2.38 -26.38 -12.12
C ASP A 331 -1.39 -25.27 -12.53
N LYS A 332 -0.33 -25.12 -11.73
CA LYS A 332 0.81 -24.23 -11.99
C LYS A 332 1.80 -24.81 -13.00
N SER A 333 1.32 -25.39 -14.09
CA SER A 333 2.23 -25.81 -15.15
C SER A 333 3.08 -24.62 -15.63
N GLN A 334 4.37 -24.87 -15.89
CA GLN A 334 5.30 -23.84 -16.37
C GLN A 334 4.78 -23.15 -17.65
N LEU A 335 4.03 -23.89 -18.48
CA LEU A 335 3.40 -23.35 -19.68
C LEU A 335 2.31 -22.32 -19.33
N ARG A 336 1.44 -22.62 -18.37
CA ARG A 336 0.37 -21.70 -17.96
C ARG A 336 0.93 -20.44 -17.31
N LEU A 337 1.93 -20.59 -16.45
CA LEU A 337 2.65 -19.44 -15.86
C LEU A 337 3.25 -18.55 -16.95
N LYS A 338 3.94 -19.14 -17.92
CA LYS A 338 4.55 -18.41 -19.04
C LYS A 338 3.49 -17.72 -19.91
N ASN A 339 2.37 -18.38 -20.21
CA ASN A 339 1.29 -17.80 -20.99
C ASN A 339 0.64 -16.62 -20.28
N TRP A 340 0.36 -16.74 -18.97
CA TRP A 340 -0.18 -15.66 -18.16
C TRP A 340 0.77 -14.46 -18.10
N GLN A 341 2.05 -14.71 -17.80
CA GLN A 341 3.09 -13.68 -17.76
C GLN A 341 3.25 -12.98 -19.12
N GLU A 342 3.18 -13.72 -20.24
CA GLU A 342 3.21 -13.12 -21.57
C GLU A 342 2.00 -12.21 -21.83
N CYS A 343 0.79 -12.62 -21.44
CA CYS A 343 -0.41 -11.78 -21.58
C CYS A 343 -0.29 -10.49 -20.76
N TYR A 344 0.23 -10.59 -19.54
CA TYR A 344 0.49 -9.44 -18.68
C TYR A 344 1.59 -8.52 -19.25
N GLU A 345 2.70 -9.08 -19.74
CA GLU A 345 3.78 -8.33 -20.38
C GLU A 345 3.27 -7.55 -21.60
N ILE A 346 2.44 -8.17 -22.44
CA ILE A 346 1.83 -7.51 -23.60
C ILE A 346 0.91 -6.38 -23.16
N ALA A 347 0.05 -6.61 -22.16
CA ALA A 347 -0.85 -5.58 -21.64
C ALA A 347 -0.06 -4.37 -21.11
N GLN A 348 0.96 -4.62 -20.30
CA GLN A 348 1.84 -3.58 -19.75
C GLN A 348 2.53 -2.77 -20.85
N LYS A 349 3.12 -3.44 -21.85
CA LYS A 349 3.84 -2.78 -22.94
C LYS A 349 2.95 -1.98 -23.91
N LEU A 350 1.70 -2.40 -24.09
CA LEU A 350 0.72 -1.61 -24.83
C LEU A 350 0.30 -0.36 -24.05
N LEU A 351 0.11 -0.49 -22.73
CA LEU A 351 -0.25 0.62 -21.84
C LEU A 351 0.89 1.65 -21.69
N SER A 352 2.14 1.19 -21.60
CA SER A 352 3.31 2.06 -21.52
C SER A 352 3.78 2.61 -22.88
N GLU A 353 3.09 2.25 -23.96
CA GLU A 353 3.45 2.59 -25.36
C GLU A 353 4.84 2.08 -25.82
N GLU A 354 5.45 1.14 -25.08
CA GLU A 354 6.68 0.44 -25.49
C GLU A 354 6.47 -0.42 -26.74
N ILE A 355 5.26 -0.95 -26.93
CA ILE A 355 4.82 -1.57 -28.18
C ILE A 355 3.82 -0.61 -28.85
N THR A 356 4.18 -0.10 -30.02
CA THR A 356 3.23 0.64 -30.87
C THR A 356 2.10 -0.28 -31.30
N ASN A 357 0.84 0.13 -31.09
CA ASN A 357 -0.33 -0.64 -31.51
C ASN A 357 -0.27 -0.92 -33.03
N PRO A 358 -0.10 -2.19 -33.46
CA PRO A 358 0.18 -2.51 -34.86
C PRO A 358 -1.10 -2.58 -35.72
N THR A 359 -2.27 -2.35 -35.14
CA THR A 359 -3.54 -2.56 -35.81
C THR A 359 -4.51 -1.38 -35.62
N ILE A 360 -5.40 -1.23 -36.59
CA ILE A 360 -6.58 -0.37 -36.48
C ILE A 360 -7.85 -1.18 -36.16
N ALA A 361 -7.74 -2.50 -35.94
CA ALA A 361 -8.89 -3.35 -35.68
C ALA A 361 -9.71 -2.83 -34.49
N THR A 362 -11.03 -2.84 -34.60
CA THR A 362 -11.96 -2.60 -33.49
C THR A 362 -12.77 -3.85 -33.17
N HIS A 363 -12.73 -4.88 -34.02
CA HIS A 363 -13.48 -6.12 -33.84
C HIS A 363 -12.62 -7.32 -34.21
N PHE A 364 -12.91 -8.45 -33.57
CA PHE A 364 -12.33 -9.74 -33.92
C PHE A 364 -13.27 -10.88 -33.54
N HIS A 365 -13.04 -12.05 -34.15
CA HIS A 365 -13.66 -13.30 -33.74
C HIS A 365 -12.73 -14.50 -34.00
N GLY A 366 -12.95 -15.58 -33.25
CA GLY A 366 -12.30 -16.88 -33.46
C GLY A 366 -13.13 -17.83 -34.35
N ILE A 367 -12.82 -19.12 -34.27
CA ILE A 367 -13.35 -20.20 -35.14
C ILE A 367 -14.88 -20.40 -35.03
N GLY A 368 -15.50 -19.98 -33.92
CA GLY A 368 -16.92 -20.24 -33.64
C GLY A 368 -17.91 -19.47 -34.52
N VAL A 369 -17.44 -18.52 -35.33
CA VAL A 369 -18.28 -17.65 -36.16
C VAL A 369 -17.67 -17.56 -37.56
N THR A 370 -18.50 -17.68 -38.60
CA THR A 370 -18.01 -17.50 -39.98
C THR A 370 -17.80 -16.01 -40.28
N LYS A 371 -16.84 -15.72 -41.16
CA LYS A 371 -16.56 -14.36 -41.61
C LYS A 371 -17.80 -13.70 -42.20
N GLU A 372 -18.58 -14.43 -43.00
CA GLU A 372 -19.79 -13.94 -43.66
C GLU A 372 -20.83 -13.52 -42.61
N TRP A 373 -21.08 -14.38 -41.62
CA TRP A 373 -22.02 -14.07 -40.55
C TRP A 373 -21.56 -12.85 -39.74
N PHE A 374 -20.27 -12.77 -39.40
CA PHE A 374 -19.72 -11.68 -38.60
C PHE A 374 -19.80 -10.34 -39.31
N LEU A 375 -19.48 -10.32 -40.61
CA LEU A 375 -19.66 -9.15 -41.46
C LEU A 375 -21.13 -8.75 -41.52
N GLU A 376 -22.06 -9.69 -41.73
CA GLU A 376 -23.49 -9.38 -41.86
C GLU A 376 -24.14 -8.87 -40.55
N HIS A 377 -23.74 -9.40 -39.39
CA HIS A 377 -24.49 -9.22 -38.14
C HIS A 377 -23.80 -8.33 -37.10
N LEU A 378 -22.46 -8.27 -37.08
CA LEU A 378 -21.71 -7.52 -36.06
C LEU A 378 -20.97 -6.32 -36.63
N VAL A 379 -20.47 -6.42 -37.86
CA VAL A 379 -19.76 -5.32 -38.54
C VAL A 379 -20.24 -5.16 -40.00
N PRO A 380 -21.52 -4.79 -40.23
CA PRO A 380 -22.12 -4.68 -41.58
C PRO A 380 -21.43 -3.67 -42.51
N GLN A 381 -20.65 -2.75 -41.95
CA GLN A 381 -19.81 -1.80 -42.70
C GLN A 381 -18.32 -2.00 -42.42
N GLY A 382 -17.97 -3.14 -41.83
CA GLY A 382 -16.63 -3.47 -41.40
C GLY A 382 -15.74 -3.86 -42.58
N LYS A 383 -14.46 -3.53 -42.46
CA LYS A 383 -13.40 -3.97 -43.35
C LYS A 383 -12.60 -5.07 -42.68
N PHE A 384 -12.57 -6.25 -43.30
CA PHE A 384 -11.61 -7.30 -42.93
C PHE A 384 -10.18 -6.78 -43.12
N LEU A 385 -9.36 -6.93 -42.09
CA LEU A 385 -7.99 -6.44 -42.09
C LEU A 385 -7.00 -7.59 -42.31
N LYS A 386 -7.03 -8.58 -41.43
CA LYS A 386 -6.05 -9.66 -41.38
C LYS A 386 -6.60 -10.83 -40.57
N GLN A 387 -6.19 -12.04 -40.93
CA GLN A 387 -6.30 -13.22 -40.07
C GLN A 387 -4.91 -13.50 -39.49
N ILE A 388 -4.84 -13.73 -38.18
CA ILE A 388 -3.62 -14.13 -37.48
C ILE A 388 -3.99 -15.37 -36.69
N ASP A 389 -3.32 -16.48 -36.98
CA ASP A 389 -3.69 -17.81 -36.48
C ASP A 389 -5.18 -18.08 -36.75
N ASP A 390 -5.95 -18.37 -35.70
CA ASP A 390 -7.36 -18.70 -35.78
C ASP A 390 -8.28 -17.48 -35.55
N THR A 391 -7.70 -16.27 -35.46
CA THR A 391 -8.41 -15.03 -35.13
C THR A 391 -8.50 -14.10 -36.33
N TYR A 392 -9.70 -13.63 -36.63
CA TYR A 392 -10.00 -12.74 -37.74
C TYR A 392 -10.24 -11.33 -37.21
N PHE A 393 -9.57 -10.33 -37.77
CA PHE A 393 -9.63 -8.94 -37.31
C PHE A 393 -10.28 -8.00 -38.34
N TYR A 394 -11.08 -7.07 -37.83
CA TYR A 394 -11.87 -6.14 -38.62
C TYR A 394 -11.78 -4.72 -38.05
N TRP A 395 -11.80 -3.73 -38.93
CA TRP A 395 -12.09 -2.35 -38.58
C TRP A 395 -13.56 -2.07 -38.88
N SER A 396 -14.24 -1.30 -38.03
CA SER A 396 -15.59 -0.80 -38.28
C SER A 396 -15.64 0.69 -37.98
N PRO A 397 -16.36 1.49 -38.79
CA PRO A 397 -16.55 2.93 -38.55
C PRO A 397 -17.52 3.22 -37.41
N ASN A 398 -18.26 2.21 -36.97
CA ASN A 398 -19.33 2.35 -35.99
C ASN A 398 -18.84 2.93 -34.68
#